data_AF-A0A9E2V9E8-F1
#
_entry.id   AF-A0A9E2V9E8-F1
#
_cell.length_a   1.000
_cell.length_b   1.000
_cell.length_c   1.000
_cell.angle_alpha   90.00
_cell.angle_beta   90.00
_cell.angle_gamma   90.00
#
_symmetry.space_group_name_H-M   'P 1'
#
loop_
_entity.id
_entity.type
_entity.pdbx_description
1 polymer ?
#
loop_
_entity_poly.entity_id
_entity_poly.type
_entity_poly.pdbx_seq_one_letter_code
_entity_poly.pdbx_strand_id
1 'polypeptide(L)'
;MIIQSIAGLVIFVVLAWAMSENRKKVSIKTVAIGLALQLAVGMVLLKLPFFRDFFLFLNRIVLSLEESTTAGTSFVFGYLGGGVLPFDEKFPGSSFILAFRALPLILVISALSSLLFYWRILPLIVKGFSIFMQKTMRLGGAEGLGVSANIFVGMIESPLFIRPYLKDMTRSELFTLMTCGMATIAGT
;
A
#
# COMPACT_ATOMS: atom_id res chain seq x y z
N MET A 1 27.46 -7.75 -1.14
CA MET A 1 26.03 -7.38 -1.19
C MET A 1 25.60 -6.52 0.01
N ILE A 2 25.81 -6.93 1.27
CA ILE A 2 25.36 -6.14 2.44
C ILE A 2 25.93 -4.71 2.46
N ILE A 3 27.23 -4.54 2.15
CA ILE A 3 27.88 -3.23 2.10
C ILE A 3 27.21 -2.30 1.08
N GLN A 4 26.82 -2.84 -0.09
CA GLN A 4 26.11 -2.09 -1.12
C GLN A 4 24.71 -1.65 -0.66
N SER A 5 23.98 -2.52 0.05
CA SER A 5 22.67 -2.18 0.61
C SER A 5 22.76 -1.09 1.68
N ILE A 6 23.75 -1.17 2.57
CA ILE A 6 24.00 -0.14 3.59
C ILE A 6 24.39 1.18 2.91
N ALA A 7 25.30 1.15 1.94
CA ALA A 7 25.70 2.33 1.18
C ALA A 7 24.51 2.99 0.47
N GLY A 8 23.64 2.19 -0.16
CA GLY A 8 22.41 2.70 -0.79
C GLY A 8 21.50 3.41 0.19
N LEU A 9 21.25 2.80 1.37
CA LEU A 9 20.41 3.41 2.40
C LEU A 9 21.01 4.74 2.90
N VAL A 10 22.32 4.80 3.13
CA VAL A 10 23.00 6.04 3.53
C VAL A 10 22.91 7.10 2.43
N ILE A 11 23.12 6.74 1.17
CA ILE A 11 23.05 7.67 0.03
C ILE A 11 21.64 8.28 -0.09
N PHE A 12 20.57 7.48 0.02
CA PHE A 12 19.21 8.01 -0.03
C PHE A 12 18.90 8.98 1.12
N VAL A 13 19.36 8.67 2.34
CA VAL A 13 19.20 9.57 3.49
C VAL A 13 19.99 10.87 3.28
N VAL A 14 21.21 10.79 2.76
CA VAL A 14 22.04 11.97 2.47
C VAL A 14 21.44 12.81 1.36
N LEU A 15 20.90 12.21 0.30
CA LEU A 15 20.20 12.92 -0.77
C LEU A 15 18.95 13.63 -0.24
N ALA A 16 18.13 12.95 0.55
CA ALA A 16 16.95 13.56 1.18
C ALA A 16 17.35 14.73 2.10
N TRP A 17 18.44 14.59 2.85
CA TRP A 17 18.98 15.68 3.68
C TRP A 17 19.55 16.84 2.85
N ALA A 18 20.23 16.56 1.74
CA ALA A 18 20.78 17.57 0.84
C ALA A 18 19.68 18.42 0.18
N MET A 19 18.57 17.78 -0.19
CA MET A 19 17.37 18.42 -0.76
C MET A 19 16.44 19.06 0.30
N SER A 20 16.75 18.94 1.59
CA SER A 20 15.92 19.48 2.67
C SER A 20 15.91 21.02 2.68
N GLU A 21 14.72 21.61 2.82
CA GLU A 21 14.50 23.06 2.92
C GLU A 21 15.20 23.66 4.17
N ASN A 22 15.22 22.93 5.29
CA ASN A 22 15.86 23.40 6.53
C ASN A 22 16.63 22.28 7.24
N ARG A 23 17.89 22.10 6.84
CA ARG A 23 18.81 21.07 7.36
C ARG A 23 19.02 21.11 8.88
N LYS A 24 18.83 22.26 9.53
CA LYS A 24 19.03 22.43 10.98
C LYS A 24 17.84 21.95 11.81
N LYS A 25 16.64 21.90 11.23
CA LYS A 25 15.41 21.46 11.92
C LYS A 25 15.13 19.96 11.74
N VAL A 26 15.96 19.24 11.00
CA VAL A 26 15.80 17.79 10.79
C VAL A 26 15.97 17.05 12.11
N SER A 27 14.94 16.34 12.55
CA SER A 27 14.98 15.53 13.76
C SER A 27 15.67 14.18 13.47
N ILE A 28 16.96 14.09 13.81
CA ILE A 28 17.76 12.86 13.67
C ILE A 28 17.06 11.67 14.36
N LYS A 29 16.39 11.91 15.49
CA LYS A 29 15.61 10.90 16.21
C LYS A 29 14.47 10.32 15.36
N THR A 30 13.69 11.15 14.65
CA THR A 30 12.58 10.66 13.82
C THR A 30 13.10 9.87 12.62
N VAL A 31 14.19 10.35 11.99
CA VAL A 31 14.84 9.65 10.87
C VAL A 31 15.35 8.28 11.33
N ALA A 32 16.07 8.22 12.46
CA ALA A 32 16.60 6.96 13.00
C ALA A 32 15.47 5.98 13.37
N ILE A 33 14.40 6.47 13.99
CA ILE A 33 13.22 5.64 14.32
C ILE A 33 12.53 5.13 13.06
N GLY A 34 12.35 5.98 12.04
CA GLY A 34 11.74 5.59 10.77
C GLY A 34 12.53 4.51 10.05
N LEU A 35 13.86 4.67 9.96
CA LEU A 35 14.75 3.66 9.38
C LEU A 35 14.75 2.37 10.20
N ALA A 36 14.78 2.46 11.53
CA ALA A 36 14.72 1.30 12.40
C ALA A 36 13.39 0.54 12.24
N LEU A 37 12.26 1.26 12.18
CA LEU A 37 10.95 0.67 11.91
C LEU A 37 10.89 0.00 10.55
N GLN A 38 11.37 0.66 9.48
CA GLN A 38 11.38 0.09 8.14
C GLN A 38 12.20 -1.19 8.07
N LEU A 39 13.40 -1.19 8.67
CA LEU A 39 14.26 -2.38 8.74
C LEU A 39 13.65 -3.47 9.63
N ALA A 40 13.02 -3.11 10.75
CA ALA A 40 12.37 -4.06 11.65
C ALA A 40 11.18 -4.74 10.95
N VAL A 41 10.31 -3.97 10.28
CA VAL A 41 9.21 -4.52 9.49
C VAL A 41 9.74 -5.42 8.38
N GLY A 42 10.76 -4.97 7.63
CA GLY A 42 11.39 -5.79 6.59
C GLY A 42 11.95 -7.11 7.13
N MET A 43 12.61 -7.08 8.30
CA MET A 43 13.14 -8.28 8.94
C MET A 43 12.02 -9.22 9.41
N VAL A 44 11.00 -8.68 10.07
CA VAL A 44 9.83 -9.43 10.54
C VAL A 44 9.12 -10.11 9.37
N LEU A 45 8.87 -9.39 8.28
CA LEU A 45 8.14 -9.93 7.13
C LEU A 45 8.96 -10.93 6.29
N LEU A 46 10.28 -10.76 6.20
CA LEU A 46 11.13 -11.60 5.32
C LEU A 46 11.83 -12.76 6.02
N LYS A 47 12.10 -12.67 7.34
CA LYS A 47 12.88 -13.68 8.08
C LYS A 47 12.04 -14.61 8.93
N LEU A 48 10.87 -14.17 9.41
CA LEU A 48 10.05 -15.00 10.27
C LEU A 48 9.21 -16.00 9.44
N PRO A 49 9.30 -17.31 9.73
CA PRO A 49 8.56 -18.33 8.97
C PRO A 49 7.04 -18.17 9.11
N PHE A 50 6.56 -17.67 10.25
CA PHE A 50 5.14 -17.36 10.47
C PHE A 50 4.56 -16.42 9.39
N PHE A 51 5.31 -15.37 9.02
CA PHE A 51 4.85 -14.43 7.99
C PHE A 51 4.86 -15.06 6.60
N ARG A 52 5.75 -16.02 6.34
CA ARG A 52 5.73 -16.79 5.09
C ARG A 52 4.41 -17.53 4.93
N ASP A 53 3.99 -18.26 5.97
CA ASP A 53 2.74 -19.02 5.94
C ASP A 53 1.53 -18.10 5.85
N PHE A 54 1.56 -16.96 6.56
CA PHE A 54 0.55 -15.91 6.45
C PHE A 54 0.46 -15.34 5.02
N PHE A 55 1.58 -15.06 4.35
CA PHE A 55 1.57 -14.61 2.95
C PHE A 55 1.06 -15.68 2.00
N LEU A 56 1.37 -16.95 2.22
CA LEU A 56 0.81 -18.06 1.44
C LEU A 56 -0.71 -18.17 1.61
N PHE A 57 -1.21 -17.93 2.83
CA PHE A 57 -2.64 -17.86 3.09
C PHE A 57 -3.31 -16.68 2.38
N LEU A 58 -2.72 -15.48 2.46
CA LEU A 58 -3.21 -14.31 1.74
C LEU A 58 -3.19 -14.53 0.22
N ASN A 59 -2.15 -15.16 -0.31
CA ASN A 59 -2.04 -15.50 -1.73
C ASN A 59 -3.20 -16.43 -2.16
N ARG A 60 -3.52 -17.46 -1.37
CA ARG A 60 -4.69 -18.32 -1.65
C ARG A 60 -6.01 -17.55 -1.67
N ILE A 61 -6.19 -16.56 -0.79
CA ILE A 61 -7.39 -15.70 -0.81
C ILE A 61 -7.44 -14.90 -2.12
N VAL A 62 -6.33 -14.27 -2.51
CA VAL A 62 -6.26 -13.49 -3.76
C VAL A 62 -6.50 -14.37 -4.98
N LEU A 63 -5.90 -15.56 -5.03
CA LEU A 63 -6.14 -16.53 -6.11
C LEU A 63 -7.60 -16.97 -6.18
N SER A 64 -8.25 -17.23 -5.03
CA SER A 64 -9.66 -17.58 -5.01
C SER A 64 -10.56 -16.43 -5.53
N LEU A 65 -10.20 -15.18 -5.23
CA LEU A 65 -10.86 -14.00 -5.78
C LEU A 65 -10.62 -13.86 -7.28
N GLU A 66 -9.39 -14.12 -7.74
CA GLU A 66 -9.04 -14.11 -9.17
C GLU A 66 -9.80 -15.18 -9.95
N GLU A 67 -9.88 -16.41 -9.43
CA GLU A 67 -10.63 -17.51 -10.02
C GLU A 67 -12.13 -17.18 -10.08
N SER A 68 -12.69 -16.66 -8.98
CA SER A 68 -14.10 -16.25 -8.92
C SER A 68 -14.41 -15.12 -9.90
N THR A 69 -13.51 -14.13 -10.00
CA THR A 69 -13.64 -13.03 -10.97
C THR A 69 -13.53 -13.55 -12.39
N THR A 70 -12.58 -14.44 -12.67
CA THR A 70 -12.38 -15.05 -13.99
C THR A 70 -13.61 -15.85 -14.42
N ALA A 71 -14.26 -16.57 -13.50
CA ALA A 71 -15.52 -17.25 -13.79
C ALA A 71 -16.63 -16.26 -14.20
N GLY A 72 -16.73 -15.12 -13.49
CA GLY A 72 -17.68 -14.06 -13.82
C GLY A 72 -17.38 -13.37 -15.16
N THR A 73 -16.12 -13.02 -15.43
CA THR A 73 -15.73 -12.40 -16.70
C THR A 73 -15.82 -13.35 -17.87
N SER A 74 -15.56 -14.64 -17.67
CA SER A 74 -15.76 -15.67 -18.70
C SER A 74 -17.23 -15.87 -19.03
N PHE A 75 -18.12 -15.76 -18.04
CA PHE A 75 -19.57 -15.78 -18.28
C PHE A 75 -20.04 -14.56 -19.10
N VAL A 76 -19.55 -13.37 -18.80
CA VAL A 76 -19.97 -12.12 -19.46
C VAL A 76 -19.30 -11.92 -20.83
N PHE A 77 -18.00 -12.17 -20.93
CA PHE A 77 -17.15 -11.84 -22.08
C PHE A 77 -16.60 -13.06 -22.82
N GLY A 78 -16.93 -14.28 -22.41
CA GLY A 78 -16.47 -15.51 -23.06
C GLY A 78 -14.95 -15.67 -23.00
N TYR A 79 -14.34 -16.01 -24.13
CA TYR A 79 -12.89 -16.22 -24.23
C TYR A 79 -12.07 -14.96 -23.87
N LEU A 80 -12.62 -13.76 -24.11
CA LEU A 80 -11.96 -12.50 -23.79
C LEU A 80 -11.75 -12.32 -22.28
N GLY A 81 -12.66 -12.89 -21.48
CA GLY A 81 -12.65 -12.83 -20.02
C GLY A 81 -11.89 -13.97 -19.34
N GLY A 82 -11.17 -14.82 -20.09
CA GLY A 82 -10.44 -15.98 -19.56
C GLY A 82 -11.14 -17.32 -19.79
N GLY A 83 -12.20 -17.36 -20.60
CA GLY A 83 -12.85 -18.60 -21.03
C GLY A 83 -12.01 -19.38 -22.05
N VAL A 84 -12.55 -20.52 -22.52
CA VAL A 84 -11.87 -21.39 -23.49
C VAL A 84 -11.55 -20.62 -24.78
N LEU A 85 -10.28 -20.65 -25.19
CA LEU A 85 -9.83 -19.99 -26.40
C LEU A 85 -10.32 -20.74 -27.64
N PRO A 86 -10.89 -20.04 -28.64
CA PRO A 86 -11.28 -20.64 -29.91
C PRO A 86 -10.10 -20.86 -30.88
N PHE A 87 -8.88 -20.51 -30.47
CA PHE A 87 -7.65 -20.59 -31.26
C PHE A 87 -6.48 -21.03 -30.38
N ASP A 88 -5.44 -21.60 -31.01
CA ASP A 88 -4.21 -21.99 -30.31
C ASP A 88 -3.41 -20.77 -29.84
N GLU A 89 -2.98 -20.83 -28.58
CA GLU A 89 -2.14 -19.80 -28.00
C GLU A 89 -0.71 -19.89 -28.56
N LYS A 90 -0.30 -18.89 -29.35
CA LYS A 90 1.02 -18.88 -29.99
C LYS A 90 2.17 -18.64 -28.99
N PHE A 91 1.91 -17.88 -27.93
CA PHE A 91 2.86 -17.61 -26.84
C PHE A 91 2.14 -17.63 -25.49
N PRO A 92 2.72 -18.23 -24.43
CA PRO A 92 2.10 -18.25 -23.10
C PRO A 92 1.70 -16.84 -22.65
N GLY A 93 0.42 -16.64 -22.35
CA GLY A 93 -0.12 -15.36 -21.88
C GLY A 93 -0.50 -14.36 -22.98
N SER A 94 -0.31 -14.70 -24.27
CA SER A 94 -0.77 -13.85 -25.39
C SER A 94 -2.30 -13.72 -25.46
N SER A 95 -3.01 -14.60 -24.77
CA SER A 95 -4.46 -14.54 -24.58
C SER A 95 -4.92 -13.60 -23.45
N PHE A 96 -4.01 -13.02 -22.65
CA PHE A 96 -4.38 -12.14 -21.55
C PHE A 96 -4.80 -10.75 -22.04
N ILE A 97 -6.09 -10.44 -21.87
CA ILE A 97 -6.62 -9.12 -22.22
C ILE A 97 -6.85 -8.32 -20.93
N LEU A 98 -6.00 -7.31 -20.74
CA LEU A 98 -6.01 -6.45 -19.54
C LEU A 98 -7.41 -5.90 -19.25
N ALA A 99 -8.10 -5.40 -20.28
CA ALA A 99 -9.43 -4.78 -20.12
C ALA A 99 -10.50 -5.74 -19.56
N PHE A 100 -10.43 -7.03 -19.88
CA PHE A 100 -11.46 -8.02 -19.54
C PHE A 100 -11.06 -8.98 -18.42
N ARG A 101 -9.79 -8.95 -17.98
CA ARG A 101 -9.30 -9.77 -16.86
C ARG A 101 -8.79 -8.94 -15.69
N ALA A 102 -7.95 -7.93 -15.94
CA ALA A 102 -7.38 -7.10 -14.87
C ALA A 102 -8.40 -6.09 -14.31
N LEU A 103 -9.09 -5.34 -15.18
CA LEU A 103 -10.02 -4.30 -14.72
C LEU A 103 -11.20 -4.85 -13.89
N PRO A 104 -11.82 -5.99 -14.26
CA PRO A 104 -12.87 -6.57 -13.45
C PRO A 104 -12.39 -7.03 -12.07
N LEU A 105 -11.15 -7.54 -11.96
CA LEU A 105 -10.56 -7.91 -10.67
C LEU A 105 -10.39 -6.67 -9.77
N ILE A 106 -9.87 -5.58 -10.32
CA ILE A 106 -9.78 -4.29 -9.62
C ILE A 106 -11.16 -3.83 -9.14
N LEU A 107 -12.20 -3.98 -9.97
CA LEU A 107 -13.58 -3.62 -9.59
C LEU A 107 -14.09 -4.45 -8.42
N VAL A 108 -13.89 -5.77 -8.45
CA VAL A 108 -14.29 -6.68 -7.36
C VAL A 108 -13.55 -6.36 -6.07
N ILE A 109 -12.23 -6.15 -6.14
CA ILE A 109 -11.40 -5.78 -4.99
C ILE A 109 -11.85 -4.42 -4.42
N SER A 110 -12.14 -3.45 -5.28
CA SER A 110 -12.65 -2.13 -4.86
C SER A 110 -14.01 -2.24 -4.17
N ALA A 111 -14.92 -3.07 -4.68
CA ALA A 111 -16.23 -3.32 -4.05
C ALA A 111 -16.09 -4.00 -2.68
N LEU A 112 -15.20 -4.99 -2.57
CA LEU A 112 -14.90 -5.65 -1.29
C LEU A 112 -14.27 -4.71 -0.28
N SER A 113 -13.31 -3.88 -0.72
CA SER A 113 -12.70 -2.84 0.12
C SER A 113 -13.78 -1.88 0.65
N SER A 114 -14.66 -1.38 -0.23
CA SER A 114 -15.79 -0.52 0.15
C SER A 114 -16.72 -1.20 1.17
N LEU A 115 -16.97 -2.51 1.04
CA LEU A 115 -17.78 -3.27 1.99
C LEU A 115 -17.09 -3.39 3.37
N LEU A 116 -15.78 -3.67 3.39
CA LEU A 116 -14.99 -3.73 4.62
C LEU A 116 -14.90 -2.36 5.31
N PHE A 117 -14.93 -1.28 4.53
CA PHE A 117 -15.06 0.08 5.05
C PHE A 117 -16.43 0.33 5.69
N TYR A 118 -17.50 -0.09 5.02
CA TYR A 118 -18.86 0.03 5.55
C TYR A 118 -19.02 -0.72 6.88
N TRP A 119 -18.46 -1.94 6.98
CA TRP A 119 -18.43 -2.73 8.22
C TRP A 119 -17.46 -2.21 9.29
N ARG A 120 -16.74 -1.12 9.03
CA ARG A 120 -15.77 -0.50 9.94
C ARG A 120 -14.56 -1.37 10.32
N ILE A 121 -14.29 -2.43 9.56
CA ILE A 121 -13.11 -3.29 9.77
C ILE A 121 -11.84 -2.51 9.42
N LEU A 122 -11.79 -1.91 8.23
CA LEU A 122 -10.63 -1.12 7.78
C LEU A 122 -10.38 0.13 8.65
N PRO A 123 -11.40 0.95 9.00
CA PRO A 123 -11.24 2.05 9.94
C PRO A 123 -10.64 1.65 11.29
N LEU A 124 -11.02 0.49 11.83
CA LEU A 124 -10.48 0.00 13.11
C LEU A 124 -8.98 -0.30 12.99
N ILE A 125 -8.57 -0.97 11.92
CA ILE A 125 -7.17 -1.30 11.63
C ILE A 125 -6.35 -0.01 11.42
N VAL A 126 -6.86 0.92 10.61
CA VAL A 126 -6.23 2.23 10.34
C VAL A 126 -6.02 3.02 11.63
N LYS A 127 -7.01 3.04 12.53
CA LYS A 127 -6.87 3.70 13.84
C LYS A 127 -5.76 3.07 14.67
N GLY A 128 -5.61 1.75 14.63
CA GLY A 128 -4.51 1.04 15.30
C GLY A 128 -3.14 1.48 14.78
N PHE A 129 -2.96 1.49 13.45
CA PHE A 129 -1.73 1.99 12.82
C PHE A 129 -1.47 3.46 13.12
N SER A 130 -2.52 4.29 13.13
CA SER A 130 -2.39 5.71 13.44
C SER A 130 -1.86 5.94 14.84
N ILE A 131 -2.39 5.23 15.84
CA ILE A 131 -1.91 5.33 17.23
C ILE A 131 -0.45 4.85 17.32
N PHE A 132 -0.10 3.78 16.60
CA PHE A 132 1.26 3.27 16.56
C PHE A 132 2.25 4.27 15.94
N MET A 133 1.88 4.91 14.83
CA MET A 133 2.67 5.95 14.17
C MET A 133 2.79 7.22 15.03
N GLN A 134 1.71 7.66 15.66
CA GLN A 134 1.72 8.80 16.59
C GLN A 134 2.66 8.54 17.77
N LYS A 135 2.63 7.35 18.37
CA LYS A 135 3.51 6.99 19.49
C LYS A 135 4.98 6.89 19.07
N THR A 136 5.24 6.26 17.94
CA THR A 136 6.62 5.93 17.53
C THR A 136 7.30 7.11 16.83
N MET A 137 6.64 7.69 15.82
CA MET A 137 7.18 8.75 14.96
C MET A 137 6.80 10.17 15.42
N ARG A 138 5.96 10.30 16.47
CA ARG A 138 5.49 11.59 17.01
C ARG A 138 4.73 12.45 16.00
N LEU A 139 4.00 11.79 15.11
CA LEU A 139 3.16 12.46 14.11
C LEU A 139 1.95 13.12 14.77
N GLY A 140 1.42 14.14 14.10
CA GLY A 140 0.15 14.76 14.46
C GLY A 140 -1.02 13.76 14.40
N GLY A 141 -2.11 14.06 15.10
CA GLY A 141 -3.30 13.19 15.12
C GLY A 141 -3.86 12.94 13.71
N ALA A 142 -4.08 14.03 12.96
CA ALA A 142 -4.55 14.00 11.58
C ALA A 142 -3.51 13.43 10.61
N GLU A 143 -2.23 13.81 10.75
CA GLU A 143 -1.13 13.27 9.94
C GLU A 143 -1.02 11.75 10.08
N GLY A 144 -1.00 11.23 11.32
CA GLY A 144 -0.93 9.80 11.59
C GLY A 144 -2.13 9.02 11.03
N LEU A 145 -3.33 9.60 11.10
CA LEU A 145 -4.54 9.00 10.53
C LEU A 145 -4.47 8.95 9.00
N GLY A 146 -4.08 10.05 8.36
CA GLY A 146 -3.94 10.11 6.90
C GLY A 146 -2.86 9.15 6.38
N VAL A 147 -1.67 9.16 6.98
CA VAL A 147 -0.57 8.25 6.59
C VAL A 147 -0.99 6.79 6.76
N SER A 148 -1.69 6.46 7.86
CA SER A 148 -2.14 5.09 8.11
C SER A 148 -3.29 4.65 7.20
N ALA A 149 -4.21 5.56 6.87
CA ALA A 149 -5.29 5.28 5.94
C ALA A 149 -4.75 4.99 4.54
N ASN A 150 -3.72 5.74 4.12
CA ASN A 150 -3.13 5.65 2.80
C ASN A 150 -2.56 4.25 2.46
N ILE A 151 -2.24 3.43 3.47
CA ILE A 151 -1.83 2.03 3.29
C ILE A 151 -2.93 1.18 2.63
N PHE A 152 -4.21 1.54 2.81
CA PHE A 152 -5.34 0.74 2.36
C PHE A 152 -6.14 1.39 1.23
N VAL A 153 -6.40 2.71 1.35
CA VAL A 153 -7.30 3.48 0.47
C VAL A 153 -6.54 4.34 -0.55
N GLY A 154 -5.21 4.40 -0.45
CA GLY A 154 -4.38 5.14 -1.39
C GLY A 154 -4.54 6.68 -1.33
N MET A 155 -3.84 7.33 -2.25
CA MET A 155 -3.55 8.78 -2.19
C MET A 155 -4.79 9.67 -2.32
N ILE A 156 -5.79 9.26 -3.09
CA ILE A 156 -6.98 10.09 -3.38
C ILE A 156 -7.99 9.99 -2.23
N GLU A 157 -8.13 8.81 -1.63
CA GLU A 157 -9.18 8.54 -0.65
C GLU A 157 -8.71 8.77 0.79
N SER A 158 -7.41 8.57 1.08
CA SER A 158 -6.84 8.85 2.42
C SER A 158 -7.11 10.27 2.95
N PRO A 159 -6.91 11.36 2.16
CA PRO A 159 -7.20 12.72 2.61
C PRO A 159 -8.66 12.94 3.02
N LEU A 160 -9.61 12.16 2.50
CA LEU A 160 -11.04 12.28 2.84
C LEU A 160 -11.29 11.95 4.32
N PHE A 161 -10.50 11.05 4.91
CA PHE A 161 -10.63 10.67 6.33
C PHE A 161 -10.24 11.79 7.29
N ILE A 162 -9.42 12.73 6.83
CA ILE A 162 -8.93 13.86 7.63
C ILE A 162 -9.34 15.20 7.03
N ARG A 163 -10.31 15.21 6.10
CA ARG A 163 -10.75 16.38 5.34
C ARG A 163 -10.98 17.63 6.18
N PRO A 164 -11.62 17.57 7.37
CA PRO A 164 -11.82 18.77 8.19
C PRO A 164 -10.51 19.40 8.66
N TYR A 165 -9.48 18.59 8.88
CA TYR A 165 -8.20 19.00 9.46
C TYR A 165 -7.17 19.42 8.41
N LEU A 166 -7.37 19.08 7.14
CA LEU A 166 -6.44 19.43 6.04
C LEU A 166 -6.13 20.93 5.97
N LYS A 167 -7.10 21.79 6.31
CA LYS A 167 -6.93 23.26 6.29
C LYS A 167 -6.01 23.77 7.39
N ASP A 168 -5.93 23.04 8.50
CA ASP A 168 -5.19 23.44 9.69
C ASP A 168 -3.82 22.74 9.77
N MET A 169 -3.51 21.84 8.82
CA MET A 169 -2.23 21.13 8.75
C MET A 169 -1.09 22.07 8.36
N THR A 170 0.05 21.86 8.99
CA THR A 170 1.29 22.54 8.63
C THR A 170 1.80 22.07 7.26
N ARG A 171 2.64 22.88 6.61
CA ARG A 171 3.28 22.48 5.33
C ARG A 171 4.05 21.17 5.44
N SER A 172 4.67 20.90 6.60
CA SER A 172 5.41 19.65 6.83
C SER A 172 4.47 18.46 6.87
N GLU A 173 3.35 18.54 7.60
CA GLU A 173 2.38 17.45 7.70
C GLU A 173 1.72 17.16 6.35
N LEU A 174 1.41 18.22 5.57
CA LEU A 174 0.88 18.06 4.22
C LEU A 174 1.91 17.39 3.29
N PHE A 175 3.19 17.79 3.38
CA PHE A 175 4.26 17.17 2.61
C PHE A 175 4.48 15.71 3.00
N THR A 176 4.42 15.37 4.29
CA THR A 176 4.45 13.98 4.76
C THR A 176 3.31 13.18 4.13
N LEU A 177 2.08 13.71 4.17
CA LEU A 177 0.92 13.01 3.64
C LEU A 177 1.03 12.76 2.13
N MET A 178 1.48 13.76 1.37
CA MET A 178 1.72 13.62 -0.08
C MET A 178 2.84 12.61 -0.38
N THR A 179 3.95 12.67 0.37
CA THR A 179 5.09 11.76 0.20
C THR A 179 4.70 10.32 0.52
N CYS A 180 3.96 10.10 1.61
CA CYS A 180 3.40 8.79 1.95
C CYS A 180 2.45 8.32 0.85
N GLY A 181 1.60 9.20 0.33
CA GLY A 181 0.74 8.95 -0.83
C GLY A 181 1.49 8.37 -2.03
N MET A 182 2.63 8.96 -2.37
CA MET A 182 3.47 8.56 -3.51
C MET A 182 4.34 7.33 -3.22
N ALA A 183 4.62 7.06 -1.94
CA ALA A 183 5.47 5.96 -1.52
C ALA A 183 4.71 4.62 -1.39
N THR A 184 3.37 4.64 -1.40
CA THR A 184 2.54 3.44 -1.29
C THR A 184 1.59 3.29 -2.47
N ILE A 185 0.94 2.13 -2.54
CA ILE A 185 -0.08 1.80 -3.54
C ILE A 185 -1.40 1.58 -2.80
N ALA A 186 -2.53 1.84 -3.45
CA ALA A 186 -3.85 1.50 -2.93
C ALA A 186 -4.06 -0.02 -2.95
N GLY A 187 -4.94 -0.53 -2.09
CA GLY A 187 -5.34 -1.94 -2.11
C GLY A 187 -6.31 -2.32 -3.24
N THR A 188 -6.62 -1.39 -4.15
CA THR A 188 -7.51 -1.57 -5.33
C THR A 188 -6.73 -2.00 -6.55
#